data_AF-A0A679I1T8-F1
#
_entry.id   AF-A0A679I1T8-F1
#
_cell.length_a   1.000
_cell.length_b   1.000
_cell.length_c   1.000
_cell.angle_alpha   90.00
_cell.angle_beta   90.00
_cell.angle_gamma   90.00
#
_symmetry.space_group_name_H-M   'P 1'
#
loop_
_entity.id
_entity.type
_entity.pdbx_description
1 polymer ?
#
loop_
_entity_poly.entity_id
_entity_poly.type
_entity_poly.pdbx_seq_one_letter_code
_entity_poly.pdbx_strand_id
1 'polypeptide(L)'
;MVSVESISSVPVSQETQSVRDLWQMFRRRRWAVGIIGVTIFALGVAIALLWPPVYRSKATILIEEQEIPPDLVRSAISSYADQRIETIKQQVMSRATLWKIIEQYNLYEALRRRSATEEVLEQFTKDIRLEVINVKVVDRRSQQPTQATIAFTLAYDGESPEVAQKVANEVTSLFLQENLKTRERHAQETTAFLKQEAEHLSKHIDELEMKTAALKQRADGALPELTQLNMQLMSQTERELLEVDRDIRSTEERKRFLEGELATLKPNTPIIAASGERLLDAGERLKTLRAQYASANGYLFPEHPDIIKMQQEMEALEREVGAKAPGEEVGKRLDGQRAYLASLINKYGEDHPDVIRGRRVITGLEEELGRIAAQPREAYPLKPENPAYINIQSQLSSTAASLESLKNHRTALKKRAEDYAKRVERLPQFEPEYQALQHDRESSLRKYHEIRSRLMEAQVSEGLEIQRKGERFSLIDPPDLPGRPDRPNRPLILILAAVLASIGGLGAGVAMEQVDETIRNPAQICLAAGVPPLALIPYVPDAKEIQVHRSRRWKMRWVGVGAAVVLLVLGHLFWYPLDVVWYAALRKLGLT
;
A
#
# COMPACT_ATOMS: atom_id res chain seq x y z
N MET A 1 -82.77 -79.72 -57.61
CA MET A 1 -81.64 -80.48 -57.06
C MET A 1 -80.38 -79.89 -57.69
N VAL A 2 -79.34 -79.63 -56.88
CA VAL A 2 -78.05 -79.00 -57.24
C VAL A 2 -78.13 -77.48 -57.43
N SER A 3 -77.19 -76.65 -56.97
CA SER A 3 -76.42 -76.55 -55.72
C SER A 3 -75.84 -75.13 -55.77
N VAL A 4 -75.99 -74.42 -54.67
CA VAL A 4 -75.24 -73.25 -54.19
C VAL A 4 -73.94 -72.96 -54.96
N GLU A 5 -73.91 -71.90 -55.76
CA GLU A 5 -72.67 -71.22 -56.15
C GLU A 5 -72.37 -70.13 -55.11
N SER A 6 -71.62 -70.59 -54.10
CA SER A 6 -70.54 -69.87 -53.42
C SER A 6 -70.46 -68.36 -53.64
N ILE A 7 -70.95 -67.63 -52.64
CA ILE A 7 -70.59 -66.25 -52.31
C ILE A 7 -69.06 -66.15 -52.28
N SER A 8 -68.47 -65.50 -53.28
CA SER A 8 -67.11 -64.97 -53.17
C SER A 8 -67.19 -63.50 -52.81
N SER A 9 -66.70 -63.22 -51.62
CA SER A 9 -66.58 -61.91 -50.99
C SER A 9 -65.84 -60.92 -51.90
N VAL A 10 -66.54 -59.87 -52.33
CA VAL A 10 -65.87 -58.64 -52.77
C VAL A 10 -65.14 -58.12 -51.53
N PRO A 11 -63.80 -58.03 -51.54
CA PRO A 11 -63.09 -57.46 -50.41
C PRO A 11 -63.49 -55.98 -50.32
N VAL A 12 -63.93 -55.56 -49.13
CA VAL A 12 -63.96 -54.15 -48.75
C VAL A 12 -62.51 -53.68 -48.79
N SER A 13 -62.07 -53.22 -49.96
CA SER A 13 -60.84 -52.46 -50.05
C SER A 13 -61.06 -51.22 -49.19
N GLN A 14 -60.37 -51.15 -48.06
CA GLN A 14 -60.16 -49.89 -47.34
C GLN A 14 -59.81 -48.85 -48.40
N GLU A 15 -60.67 -47.86 -48.60
CA GLU A 15 -60.43 -46.73 -49.50
C GLU A 15 -59.17 -46.03 -49.00
N THR A 16 -58.02 -46.46 -49.50
CA THR A 16 -56.85 -45.59 -49.57
C THR A 16 -57.26 -44.49 -50.51
N GLN A 17 -57.62 -43.32 -49.95
CA GLN A 17 -57.98 -42.13 -50.73
C GLN A 17 -56.94 -41.95 -51.83
N SER A 18 -57.32 -42.29 -53.07
CA SER A 18 -56.40 -42.32 -54.20
C SER A 18 -56.06 -40.89 -54.59
N VAL A 19 -54.81 -40.64 -55.02
CA VAL A 19 -54.37 -39.34 -55.56
C VAL A 19 -55.32 -38.86 -56.68
N ARG A 20 -55.96 -39.80 -57.38
CA ARG A 20 -56.96 -39.52 -58.42
C ARG A 20 -58.26 -38.90 -57.85
N ASP A 21 -58.67 -39.27 -56.65
CA ASP A 21 -59.86 -38.69 -55.98
C ASP A 21 -59.56 -37.29 -55.45
N LEU A 22 -58.38 -37.07 -54.86
CA LEU A 22 -57.92 -35.73 -54.47
C LEU A 22 -57.90 -34.75 -55.66
N TRP A 23 -57.49 -35.23 -56.84
CA TRP A 23 -57.52 -34.43 -58.07
C TRP A 23 -58.95 -34.10 -58.54
N GLN A 24 -59.88 -35.05 -58.41
CA GLN A 24 -61.29 -34.82 -58.75
C GLN A 24 -61.97 -33.85 -57.77
N MET A 25 -61.68 -33.97 -56.47
CA MET A 25 -62.13 -33.02 -55.45
C MET A 25 -61.64 -31.60 -55.76
N PHE A 26 -60.34 -31.46 -56.09
CA PHE A 26 -59.76 -30.17 -56.47
C PHE A 26 -60.45 -29.57 -57.71
N ARG A 27 -60.71 -30.35 -58.75
CA ARG A 27 -61.34 -29.84 -59.99
C ARG A 27 -62.78 -29.34 -59.77
N ARG A 28 -63.51 -29.91 -58.81
CA ARG A 28 -64.90 -29.54 -58.48
C ARG A 28 -64.96 -28.22 -57.72
N ARG A 29 -64.08 -28.04 -56.74
CA ARG A 29 -64.04 -26.84 -55.86
C ARG A 29 -62.93 -25.85 -56.19
N ARG A 30 -62.25 -25.99 -57.34
CA ARG A 30 -61.13 -25.14 -57.80
C ARG A 30 -61.36 -23.63 -57.64
N TRP A 31 -62.61 -23.17 -57.73
CA TRP A 31 -62.96 -21.77 -57.52
C TRP A 31 -62.94 -21.38 -56.04
N ALA A 32 -63.48 -22.21 -55.14
CA ALA A 32 -63.42 -21.97 -53.69
C ALA A 32 -61.98 -22.08 -53.18
N VAL A 33 -61.24 -23.10 -53.63
CA VAL A 33 -59.80 -23.26 -53.33
C VAL A 33 -58.99 -22.05 -53.82
N GLY A 34 -59.26 -21.59 -55.04
CA GLY A 34 -58.62 -20.41 -55.62
C GLY A 34 -58.94 -19.12 -54.85
N ILE A 35 -60.21 -18.89 -54.49
CA ILE A 35 -60.61 -17.68 -53.73
C ILE A 35 -59.94 -17.66 -52.36
N ILE A 36 -59.98 -18.78 -51.63
CA ILE A 36 -59.38 -18.89 -50.28
C ILE A 36 -57.86 -18.72 -50.35
N GLY A 37 -57.21 -19.39 -51.30
CA GLY A 37 -55.77 -19.23 -51.53
C GLY A 37 -55.39 -17.79 -51.88
N VAL A 38 -56.13 -17.14 -52.78
CA VAL A 38 -55.90 -15.73 -53.15
C VAL A 38 -56.11 -14.80 -51.96
N THR A 39 -57.13 -15.02 -51.11
CA THR A 39 -57.32 -14.19 -49.91
C THR A 39 -56.20 -14.35 -48.89
N ILE A 40 -55.72 -15.57 -48.64
CA ILE A 40 -54.60 -15.83 -47.74
C ILE A 40 -53.32 -15.19 -48.29
N PHE A 41 -53.08 -15.31 -49.60
CA PHE A 41 -51.92 -14.69 -50.23
C PHE A 41 -52.00 -13.17 -50.20
N ALA A 42 -53.15 -12.58 -50.52
CA ALA A 42 -53.37 -11.14 -50.47
C ALA A 42 -53.20 -10.59 -49.05
N LEU A 43 -53.64 -11.31 -48.02
CA LEU A 43 -53.39 -10.96 -46.63
C LEU A 43 -51.89 -11.00 -46.30
N GLY A 44 -51.16 -12.02 -46.76
CA GLY A 44 -49.71 -12.11 -46.58
C GLY A 44 -48.93 -11.01 -47.31
N VAL A 45 -49.36 -10.62 -48.52
CA VAL A 45 -48.81 -9.47 -49.25
C VAL A 45 -49.10 -8.16 -48.50
N ALA A 46 -50.33 -7.99 -48.01
CA ALA A 46 -50.70 -6.82 -47.22
C ALA A 46 -49.82 -6.70 -45.96
N ILE A 47 -49.64 -7.80 -45.21
CA ILE A 47 -48.73 -7.84 -44.05
C ILE A 47 -47.30 -7.49 -44.48
N ALA A 48 -46.78 -8.05 -45.57
CA ALA A 48 -45.42 -7.79 -46.04
C ALA A 48 -45.15 -6.32 -46.40
N LEU A 49 -46.18 -5.60 -46.86
CA LEU A 49 -46.07 -4.19 -47.27
C LEU A 49 -46.40 -3.20 -46.15
N LEU A 50 -47.38 -3.52 -45.29
CA LEU A 50 -47.82 -2.66 -44.18
C LEU A 50 -46.89 -2.72 -42.98
N TRP A 51 -46.07 -3.76 -42.85
CA TRP A 51 -45.14 -3.88 -41.72
C TRP A 51 -44.01 -2.84 -41.86
N PRO A 52 -43.81 -1.96 -40.85
CA PRO A 52 -42.81 -0.90 -40.92
C PRO A 52 -41.41 -1.43 -41.23
N PRO A 53 -40.68 -0.79 -42.17
CA PRO A 53 -39.29 -1.13 -42.45
C PRO A 53 -38.40 -0.69 -41.27
N VAL A 54 -37.42 -1.53 -40.94
CA VAL A 54 -36.38 -1.24 -39.95
C VAL A 54 -35.04 -1.27 -40.66
N TYR A 55 -34.29 -0.19 -40.52
CA TYR A 55 -32.98 0.02 -41.12
C TYR A 55 -31.91 -0.18 -40.05
N ARG A 56 -30.92 -1.03 -40.34
CA ARG A 56 -29.78 -1.24 -39.45
C ARG A 56 -28.55 -0.52 -39.99
N SER A 57 -27.93 0.30 -39.16
CA SER A 57 -26.58 0.83 -39.40
C SER A 57 -25.63 0.26 -38.35
N LYS A 58 -24.43 -0.16 -38.75
CA LYS A 58 -23.46 -0.83 -37.86
C LYS A 58 -22.06 -0.23 -37.99
N ALA A 59 -21.37 -0.08 -36.86
CA ALA A 59 -19.94 0.21 -36.78
C ALA A 59 -19.16 -1.04 -36.37
N THR A 60 -17.95 -1.18 -36.90
CA THR A 60 -16.97 -2.19 -36.47
C THR A 60 -15.80 -1.50 -35.77
N ILE A 61 -15.54 -1.89 -34.52
CA ILE A 61 -14.46 -1.35 -33.69
C ILE A 61 -13.43 -2.45 -33.45
N LEU A 62 -12.17 -2.18 -33.79
CA LEU A 62 -11.01 -3.03 -33.48
C LEU A 62 -10.47 -2.70 -32.11
N ILE A 63 -9.98 -3.73 -31.42
CA ILE A 63 -9.17 -3.59 -30.22
C ILE A 63 -7.71 -3.73 -30.66
N GLU A 64 -7.00 -2.60 -30.72
CA GLU A 64 -5.58 -2.57 -31.06
C GLU A 64 -4.74 -2.80 -29.79
N GLU A 65 -3.95 -3.88 -29.78
CA GLU A 65 -2.97 -4.15 -28.71
C GLU A 65 -1.83 -3.11 -28.71
N GLN A 66 -1.20 -2.91 -27.57
CA GLN A 66 -0.11 -1.94 -27.40
C GLN A 66 1.17 -2.39 -28.13
N GLU A 67 1.78 -1.50 -28.94
CA GLU A 67 3.02 -1.77 -29.69
C GLU A 67 4.30 -1.78 -28.84
N ILE A 68 4.23 -1.32 -27.58
CA ILE A 68 5.37 -1.22 -26.66
C ILE A 68 5.60 -2.59 -26.00
N PRO A 69 6.83 -3.11 -25.95
CA PRO A 69 7.14 -4.37 -25.27
C PRO A 69 6.59 -4.39 -23.83
N PRO A 70 5.76 -5.38 -23.46
CA PRO A 70 5.10 -5.45 -22.14
C PRO A 70 6.09 -5.61 -20.97
N ASP A 71 7.36 -5.86 -21.27
CA ASP A 71 8.44 -5.95 -20.29
C ASP A 71 8.94 -4.58 -19.81
N LEU A 72 8.65 -3.49 -20.54
CA LEU A 72 9.06 -2.13 -20.17
C LEU A 72 8.05 -1.41 -19.27
N VAL A 73 6.76 -1.77 -19.34
CA VAL A 73 5.70 -1.25 -18.46
C VAL A 73 4.66 -2.36 -18.27
N ARG A 74 4.52 -2.86 -17.05
CA ARG A 74 3.42 -3.77 -16.71
C ARG A 74 2.17 -2.92 -16.46
N SER A 75 1.24 -2.92 -17.41
CA SER A 75 -0.07 -2.31 -17.16
C SER A 75 -0.77 -3.04 -16.02
N ALA A 76 -1.14 -2.31 -14.96
CA ALA A 76 -1.98 -2.84 -13.89
C ALA A 76 -3.41 -3.17 -14.37
N ILE A 77 -3.78 -2.72 -15.57
CA ILE A 77 -5.08 -2.94 -16.22
C ILE A 77 -4.93 -4.15 -17.16
N SER A 78 -4.85 -5.36 -16.59
CA SER A 78 -4.85 -6.62 -17.35
C SER A 78 -6.24 -7.26 -17.39
N SER A 79 -7.31 -6.47 -17.45
CA SER A 79 -8.66 -7.01 -17.62
C SER A 79 -8.89 -7.42 -19.06
N TYR A 80 -9.46 -8.61 -19.29
CA TYR A 80 -9.90 -9.04 -20.61
C TYR A 80 -10.82 -7.99 -21.25
N ALA A 81 -10.64 -7.73 -22.54
CA ALA A 81 -11.39 -6.70 -23.27
C ALA A 81 -12.91 -6.86 -23.10
N ASP A 82 -13.42 -8.10 -22.98
CA ASP A 82 -14.84 -8.41 -22.75
C ASP A 82 -15.42 -7.73 -21.51
N GLN A 83 -14.73 -7.83 -20.37
CA GLN A 83 -15.20 -7.25 -19.13
C GLN A 83 -15.26 -5.72 -19.22
N ARG A 84 -14.29 -5.13 -19.91
CA ARG A 84 -14.26 -3.69 -20.17
C ARG A 84 -15.39 -3.27 -21.07
N ILE A 85 -15.65 -4.00 -22.16
CA ILE A 85 -16.74 -3.71 -23.08
C ILE A 85 -18.08 -3.75 -22.34
N GLU A 86 -18.33 -4.74 -21.49
CA GLU A 86 -19.56 -4.80 -20.69
C GLU A 86 -19.66 -3.67 -19.66
N THR A 87 -18.56 -3.28 -19.02
CA THR A 87 -18.53 -2.14 -18.08
C THR A 87 -18.84 -0.83 -18.80
N ILE A 88 -18.20 -0.59 -19.95
CA ILE A 88 -18.44 0.58 -20.79
C ILE A 88 -19.87 0.57 -21.31
N LYS A 89 -20.39 -0.59 -21.72
CA LYS A 89 -21.79 -0.74 -22.14
C LYS A 89 -22.75 -0.36 -21.02
N GLN A 90 -22.56 -0.80 -19.78
CA GLN A 90 -23.41 -0.39 -18.66
C GLN A 90 -23.39 1.14 -18.45
N GLN A 91 -22.22 1.76 -18.61
CA GLN A 91 -22.04 3.18 -18.44
C GLN A 91 -22.66 4.02 -19.57
N VAL A 92 -22.46 3.61 -20.82
CA VAL A 92 -23.04 4.26 -22.02
C VAL A 92 -24.55 4.02 -22.09
N MET A 93 -25.04 2.84 -21.68
CA MET A 93 -26.46 2.49 -21.60
C MET A 93 -27.16 3.05 -20.34
N SER A 94 -26.55 4.01 -19.65
CA SER A 94 -27.17 4.67 -18.52
C SER A 94 -28.35 5.55 -18.95
N ARG A 95 -29.37 5.64 -18.09
CA ARG A 95 -30.60 6.42 -18.34
C ARG A 95 -30.32 7.84 -18.83
N ALA A 96 -29.40 8.55 -18.19
CA ALA A 96 -29.08 9.93 -18.53
C ALA A 96 -28.50 10.06 -19.95
N THR A 97 -27.58 9.16 -20.31
CA THR A 97 -26.95 9.14 -21.64
C THR A 97 -27.95 8.76 -22.73
N LEU A 98 -28.71 7.67 -22.51
CA LEU A 98 -29.72 7.21 -23.47
C LEU A 98 -30.80 8.27 -23.71
N TRP A 99 -31.31 8.89 -22.64
CA TRP A 99 -32.32 9.94 -22.76
C TRP A 99 -31.83 11.15 -23.56
N LYS A 100 -30.58 11.56 -23.36
CA LYS A 100 -29.96 12.65 -24.12
C LYS A 100 -29.96 12.37 -25.63
N ILE A 101 -29.64 11.14 -26.04
CA ILE A 101 -29.63 10.73 -27.46
C ILE A 101 -31.07 10.73 -28.01
N ILE A 102 -32.02 10.18 -27.25
CA ILE A 102 -33.44 10.13 -27.63
C ILE A 102 -33.99 11.54 -27.88
N GLU A 103 -33.67 12.50 -27.02
CA GLU A 103 -34.09 13.89 -27.20
C GLU A 103 -33.38 14.57 -28.37
N GLN A 104 -32.06 14.43 -28.47
CA GLN A 104 -31.24 15.08 -29.51
C GLN A 104 -31.66 14.68 -30.93
N TYR A 105 -32.03 13.41 -31.13
CA TYR A 105 -32.46 12.90 -32.43
C TYR A 105 -33.99 12.75 -32.56
N ASN A 106 -34.76 13.26 -31.60
CA ASN A 106 -36.23 13.20 -31.54
C ASN A 106 -36.80 11.78 -31.74
N LEU A 107 -36.17 10.76 -31.15
CA LEU A 107 -36.54 9.35 -31.34
C LEU A 107 -37.89 9.02 -30.68
N TYR A 108 -38.58 8.02 -31.20
CA TYR A 108 -39.81 7.45 -30.61
C TYR A 108 -40.89 8.47 -30.23
N GLU A 109 -41.11 9.50 -31.04
CA GLU A 109 -42.04 10.59 -30.71
C GLU A 109 -43.47 10.09 -30.35
N ALA A 110 -43.99 9.13 -31.10
CA ALA A 110 -45.31 8.55 -30.83
C ALA A 110 -45.36 7.75 -29.52
N LEU A 111 -44.28 7.06 -29.16
CA LEU A 111 -44.17 6.28 -27.92
C LEU A 111 -43.99 7.20 -26.72
N ARG A 112 -43.13 8.23 -26.82
CA ARG A 112 -42.92 9.22 -25.74
C ARG A 112 -44.20 9.95 -25.32
N ARG A 113 -45.15 10.13 -26.24
CA ARG A 113 -46.45 10.76 -25.94
C ARG A 113 -47.44 9.82 -25.24
N ARG A 114 -47.25 8.50 -25.35
CA ARG A 114 -48.23 7.48 -24.93
C ARG A 114 -47.74 6.61 -23.77
N SER A 115 -46.43 6.51 -23.59
CA SER A 115 -45.76 5.58 -22.68
C SER A 115 -44.92 6.30 -21.64
N ALA A 116 -44.63 5.61 -20.54
CA ALA A 116 -43.67 6.08 -19.55
C ALA A 116 -42.24 6.14 -20.13
N THR A 117 -41.39 6.98 -19.56
CA THR A 117 -39.98 7.11 -19.96
C THR A 117 -39.24 5.77 -19.94
N GLU A 118 -39.53 4.89 -18.98
CA GLU A 118 -38.92 3.55 -18.87
C GLU A 118 -39.16 2.67 -20.09
N GLU A 119 -40.38 2.66 -20.63
CA GLU A 119 -40.71 1.86 -21.80
C GLU A 119 -39.96 2.35 -23.04
N VAL A 120 -39.79 3.68 -23.16
CA VAL A 120 -39.02 4.29 -24.25
C VAL A 120 -37.54 3.92 -24.16
N LEU A 121 -36.98 3.91 -22.95
CA LEU A 121 -35.58 3.52 -22.71
C LEU A 121 -35.36 2.02 -22.96
N GLU A 122 -36.30 1.17 -22.55
CA GLU A 122 -36.25 -0.27 -22.82
C GLU A 122 -36.29 -0.52 -24.33
N GLN A 123 -37.17 0.17 -25.05
CA GLN A 123 -37.24 0.08 -26.51
C GLN A 123 -35.93 0.54 -27.16
N PHE A 124 -35.40 1.69 -26.76
CA PHE A 124 -34.12 2.19 -27.29
C PHE A 124 -32.97 1.22 -27.03
N THR A 125 -32.92 0.60 -25.85
CA THR A 125 -31.91 -0.39 -25.50
C THR A 125 -32.04 -1.66 -26.37
N LYS A 126 -33.27 -2.11 -26.67
CA LYS A 126 -33.51 -3.26 -27.57
C LYS A 126 -33.09 -2.98 -29.01
N ASP A 127 -33.19 -1.72 -29.45
CA ASP A 127 -32.82 -1.31 -30.80
C ASP A 127 -31.30 -1.16 -30.98
N ILE A 128 -30.52 -1.10 -29.88
CA ILE A 128 -29.07 -1.15 -29.91
C ILE A 128 -28.57 -2.59 -29.77
N ARG A 129 -27.68 -3.01 -30.67
CA ARG A 129 -27.05 -4.33 -30.67
C ARG A 129 -25.54 -4.21 -30.48
N LEU A 130 -25.00 -5.03 -29.60
CA LEU A 130 -23.58 -5.19 -29.39
C LEU A 130 -23.21 -6.66 -29.60
N GLU A 131 -22.33 -6.93 -30.56
CA GLU A 131 -21.84 -8.28 -30.86
C GLU A 131 -20.31 -8.29 -30.81
N VAL A 132 -19.73 -9.11 -29.92
CA VAL A 132 -18.27 -9.30 -29.80
C VAL A 132 -17.78 -10.41 -30.74
N ILE A 133 -16.59 -10.23 -31.30
CA ILE A 133 -15.95 -11.17 -32.21
C ILE A 133 -14.76 -11.82 -31.48
N ASN A 134 -14.96 -13.06 -31.06
CA ASN A 134 -13.98 -13.82 -30.28
C ASN A 134 -13.19 -14.76 -31.19
N VAL A 135 -11.86 -14.76 -31.07
CA VAL A 135 -10.95 -15.63 -31.80
C VAL A 135 -10.12 -16.45 -30.82
N LYS A 136 -9.86 -17.72 -31.15
CA LYS A 136 -8.97 -18.56 -30.34
C LYS A 136 -7.53 -18.16 -30.60
N VAL A 137 -6.87 -17.56 -29.63
CA VAL A 137 -5.46 -17.17 -29.66
C VAL A 137 -4.69 -18.07 -28.69
N VAL A 138 -3.49 -18.50 -29.09
CA VAL A 138 -2.60 -19.23 -28.18
C VAL A 138 -1.81 -18.18 -27.41
N ASP A 139 -2.03 -18.09 -26.10
CA ASP A 139 -1.26 -17.19 -25.24
C ASP A 139 0.20 -17.65 -25.20
N ARG A 140 1.13 -16.73 -25.51
CA ARG A 140 2.58 -17.00 -25.56
C ARG A 140 3.16 -17.38 -24.20
N ARG A 141 2.53 -16.97 -23.08
CA ARG A 141 3.00 -17.29 -21.72
C ARG A 141 2.49 -18.64 -21.24
N SER A 142 1.21 -18.93 -21.40
CA SER A 142 0.59 -20.16 -20.89
C SER A 142 0.61 -21.32 -21.89
N GLN A 143 0.89 -21.06 -23.18
CA GLN A 143 0.77 -22.01 -24.30
C GLN A 143 -0.62 -22.68 -24.39
N GLN A 144 -1.62 -22.13 -23.72
CA GLN A 144 -2.99 -22.62 -23.77
C GLN A 144 -3.83 -21.77 -24.74
N PRO A 145 -4.75 -22.39 -25.49
CA PRO A 145 -5.68 -21.66 -26.33
C PRO A 145 -6.67 -20.88 -25.46
N THR A 146 -6.60 -19.55 -25.51
CA THR A 146 -7.53 -18.62 -24.87
C THR A 146 -8.41 -17.96 -25.92
N GLN A 147 -9.66 -17.61 -25.60
CA GLN A 147 -10.49 -16.78 -26.48
C GLN A 147 -10.12 -15.31 -26.25
N ALA A 148 -9.68 -14.63 -27.31
CA ALA A 148 -9.41 -13.20 -27.29
C ALA A 148 -10.42 -12.47 -28.17
N THR A 149 -10.99 -11.40 -27.64
CA THR A 149 -11.91 -10.54 -28.36
C THR A 149 -11.10 -9.51 -29.13
N ILE A 150 -11.17 -9.57 -30.46
CA ILE A 150 -10.33 -8.74 -31.35
C ILE A 150 -11.11 -7.52 -31.83
N ALA A 151 -12.42 -7.68 -32.03
CA ALA A 151 -13.29 -6.62 -32.50
C ALA A 151 -14.69 -6.79 -31.91
N PHE A 152 -15.47 -5.72 -31.94
CA PHE A 152 -16.88 -5.78 -31.64
C PHE A 152 -17.64 -4.84 -32.58
N THR A 153 -18.92 -5.17 -32.79
CA THR A 153 -19.81 -4.37 -33.62
C THR A 153 -20.89 -3.73 -32.76
N LEU A 154 -21.17 -2.46 -33.08
CA LEU A 154 -22.26 -1.69 -32.50
C LEU A 154 -23.24 -1.37 -33.61
N ALA A 155 -24.49 -1.77 -33.48
CA ALA A 155 -25.52 -1.48 -34.46
C ALA A 155 -26.75 -0.84 -33.82
N TYR A 156 -27.42 0.00 -34.58
CA TYR A 156 -28.71 0.57 -34.19
C TYR A 156 -29.76 0.30 -35.27
N ASP A 157 -30.93 -0.17 -34.82
CA ASP A 157 -32.10 -0.44 -35.62
C ASP A 157 -33.04 0.79 -35.57
N GLY A 158 -33.12 1.54 -36.67
CA GLY A 158 -33.92 2.77 -36.77
C GLY A 158 -35.06 2.69 -37.79
N GLU A 159 -36.04 3.57 -37.67
CA GLU A 159 -37.17 3.67 -38.62
C GLU A 159 -36.77 4.27 -39.97
N SER A 160 -35.73 5.10 -40.01
CA SER A 160 -35.19 5.70 -41.23
C SER A 160 -33.68 5.43 -41.37
N PRO A 161 -33.16 5.38 -42.61
CA PRO A 161 -31.73 5.19 -42.84
C PRO A 161 -30.84 6.24 -42.15
N GLU A 162 -31.28 7.50 -42.20
CA GLU A 162 -30.53 8.64 -41.67
C GLU A 162 -30.48 8.63 -40.14
N VAL A 163 -31.61 8.31 -39.50
CA VAL A 163 -31.68 8.17 -38.04
C VAL A 163 -30.86 6.97 -37.60
N ALA A 164 -30.97 5.84 -38.31
CA ALA A 164 -30.18 4.64 -38.03
C ALA A 164 -28.67 4.95 -38.00
N GLN A 165 -28.18 5.64 -39.03
CA GLN A 165 -26.77 6.02 -39.14
C GLN A 165 -26.34 7.03 -38.06
N LYS A 166 -27.09 8.12 -37.88
CA LYS A 166 -26.72 9.18 -36.93
C LYS A 166 -26.65 8.67 -35.50
N VAL A 167 -27.64 7.87 -35.09
CA VAL A 167 -27.68 7.29 -33.74
C VAL A 167 -26.60 6.23 -33.56
N ALA A 168 -26.38 5.35 -34.55
CA ALA A 168 -25.27 4.40 -34.50
C ALA A 168 -23.92 5.12 -34.36
N ASN A 169 -23.72 6.25 -35.03
CA ASN A 169 -22.51 7.06 -34.94
C ASN A 169 -22.34 7.74 -33.58
N GLU A 170 -23.43 8.26 -33.01
CA GLU A 170 -23.43 8.83 -31.66
C GLU A 170 -23.05 7.77 -30.61
N VAL A 171 -23.72 6.61 -30.64
CA VAL A 171 -23.44 5.51 -29.70
C VAL A 171 -22.00 5.02 -29.86
N THR A 172 -21.52 4.85 -31.10
CA THR A 172 -20.13 4.50 -31.40
C THR A 172 -19.16 5.50 -30.79
N SER A 173 -19.41 6.79 -30.99
CA SER A 173 -18.55 7.87 -30.46
C SER A 173 -18.53 7.88 -28.92
N LEU A 174 -19.68 7.64 -28.28
CA LEU A 174 -19.78 7.54 -26.83
C LEU A 174 -18.98 6.36 -26.27
N PHE A 175 -19.04 5.19 -26.91
CA PHE A 175 -18.23 4.03 -26.52
C PHE A 175 -16.73 4.30 -26.61
N LEU A 176 -16.28 4.94 -27.70
CA LEU A 176 -14.87 5.30 -27.89
C LEU A 176 -14.40 6.32 -26.83
N GLN A 177 -15.22 7.34 -26.55
CA GLN A 177 -14.92 8.36 -25.55
C GLN A 177 -14.90 7.79 -24.13
N GLU A 178 -15.89 6.97 -23.77
CA GLU A 178 -15.99 6.39 -22.44
C GLU A 178 -14.85 5.41 -22.15
N ASN A 179 -14.38 4.68 -23.18
CA ASN A 179 -13.17 3.86 -23.07
C ASN A 179 -11.94 4.71 -22.72
N LEU A 180 -11.70 5.81 -23.45
CA LEU A 180 -10.55 6.69 -23.18
C LEU A 180 -10.62 7.29 -21.78
N LYS A 181 -11.78 7.84 -21.41
CA LYS A 181 -12.00 8.47 -20.10
C LYS A 181 -11.83 7.49 -18.95
N THR A 182 -12.36 6.27 -19.10
CA THR A 182 -12.25 5.23 -18.07
C THR A 182 -10.81 4.77 -17.88
N ARG A 183 -10.04 4.62 -18.97
CA ARG A 183 -8.61 4.24 -18.91
C ARG A 183 -7.76 5.33 -18.25
N GLU A 184 -7.95 6.59 -18.66
CA GLU A 184 -7.24 7.73 -18.06
C GLU A 184 -7.53 7.83 -16.55
N ARG A 185 -8.81 7.75 -16.17
CA ARG A 185 -9.23 7.78 -14.77
C ARG A 185 -8.62 6.64 -13.95
N HIS A 186 -8.66 5.41 -14.44
CA HIS A 186 -8.08 4.27 -13.70
C HIS A 186 -6.56 4.37 -13.55
N ALA A 187 -5.86 4.88 -14.58
CA ALA A 187 -4.43 5.12 -14.48
C ALA A 187 -4.11 6.19 -13.42
N GLN A 188 -4.83 7.32 -13.43
CA GLN A 188 -4.73 8.37 -12.42
C GLN A 188 -5.05 7.86 -11.00
N GLU A 189 -6.13 7.10 -10.83
CA GLU A 189 -6.53 6.51 -9.54
C GLU A 189 -5.45 5.55 -9.01
N THR A 190 -4.85 4.74 -9.87
CA THR A 190 -3.77 3.81 -9.52
C THR A 190 -2.50 4.55 -9.09
N THR A 191 -2.07 5.55 -9.86
CA THR A 191 -0.93 6.40 -9.50
C THR A 191 -1.18 7.11 -8.17
N ALA A 192 -2.38 7.67 -7.98
CA ALA A 192 -2.75 8.37 -6.74
C ALA A 192 -2.72 7.44 -5.53
N PHE A 193 -3.27 6.22 -5.65
CA PHE A 193 -3.23 5.20 -4.61
C PHE A 193 -1.79 4.83 -4.23
N LEU A 194 -0.94 4.50 -5.22
CA LEU A 194 0.44 4.10 -4.97
C LEU A 194 1.27 5.25 -4.37
N LYS A 195 1.02 6.49 -4.79
CA LYS A 195 1.65 7.68 -4.22
C LYS A 195 1.26 7.84 -2.75
N GLN A 196 -0.03 7.75 -2.44
CA GLN A 196 -0.52 7.85 -1.07
C GLN A 196 0.05 6.74 -0.18
N GLU A 197 0.13 5.51 -0.68
CA GLU A 197 0.71 4.38 0.04
C GLU A 197 2.22 4.56 0.30
N ALA A 198 2.96 5.09 -0.68
CA ALA A 198 4.38 5.42 -0.50
C ALA A 198 4.57 6.52 0.56
N GLU A 199 3.73 7.55 0.58
CA GLU A 199 3.76 8.61 1.59
C GLU A 199 3.41 8.07 2.99
N HIS A 200 2.43 7.17 3.07
CA HIS A 200 2.05 6.52 4.33
C HIS A 200 3.19 5.65 4.88
N LEU A 201 3.81 4.82 4.04
CA LEU A 201 4.97 4.02 4.43
C LEU A 201 6.16 4.89 4.84
N SER A 202 6.42 6.01 4.14
CA SER A 202 7.47 6.95 4.52
C SER A 202 7.24 7.49 5.94
N LYS A 203 6.03 7.96 6.25
CA LYS A 203 5.68 8.44 7.60
C LYS A 203 5.83 7.34 8.66
N HIS A 204 5.42 6.12 8.34
CA HIS A 204 5.57 5.00 9.25
C HIS A 204 7.04 4.66 9.51
N ILE A 205 7.90 4.73 8.50
CA ILE A 205 9.35 4.57 8.64
C ILE A 205 9.91 5.66 9.56
N ASP A 206 9.51 6.92 9.37
CA ASP A 206 9.95 8.03 10.24
C ASP A 206 9.53 7.79 11.71
N GLU A 207 8.31 7.30 11.94
CA GLU A 207 7.84 6.92 13.28
C GLU A 207 8.67 5.78 13.90
N LEU A 208 9.01 4.76 13.12
CA LEU A 208 9.87 3.67 13.57
C LEU A 208 11.26 4.18 13.91
N GLU A 209 11.83 5.07 13.09
CA GLU A 209 13.15 5.68 13.35
C GLU A 209 13.15 6.54 14.62
N MET A 210 12.09 7.32 14.87
CA MET A 210 11.91 8.04 16.13
C MET A 210 11.81 7.10 17.34
N LYS A 211 11.06 5.99 17.22
CA LYS A 211 10.99 4.97 18.29
C LYS A 211 12.33 4.31 18.54
N THR A 212 13.08 3.96 17.48
CA THR A 212 14.43 3.42 17.60
C THR A 212 15.37 4.42 18.27
N ALA A 213 15.31 5.71 17.92
CA ALA A 213 16.12 6.74 18.56
C ALA A 213 15.79 6.88 20.06
N ALA A 214 14.50 6.89 20.42
CA ALA A 214 14.07 6.93 21.81
C ALA A 214 14.50 5.69 22.61
N LEU A 215 14.48 4.51 21.99
CA LEU A 215 15.03 3.28 22.59
C LEU A 215 16.54 3.37 22.77
N LYS A 216 17.29 3.83 21.77
CA LYS A 216 18.75 4.04 21.84
C LYS A 216 19.13 4.99 22.98
N GLN A 217 18.34 6.05 23.18
CA GLN A 217 18.53 6.99 24.29
C GLN A 217 18.25 6.35 25.66
N ARG A 218 17.15 5.58 25.80
CA ARG A 218 16.81 4.88 27.05
C ARG A 218 17.79 3.75 27.41
N ALA A 219 18.36 3.10 26.40
CA ALA A 219 19.28 1.99 26.57
C ALA A 219 20.68 2.43 27.06
N ASP A 220 21.09 3.69 26.83
CA ASP A 220 22.36 4.26 27.32
C ASP A 220 23.60 3.36 27.04
N GLY A 221 23.69 2.85 25.81
CA GLY A 221 24.78 1.96 25.38
C GLY A 221 24.56 0.47 25.65
N ALA A 222 23.44 0.07 26.26
CA ALA A 222 22.99 -1.33 26.38
C ALA A 222 22.24 -1.79 25.12
N LEU A 223 22.91 -1.74 23.96
CA LEU A 223 22.32 -2.07 22.66
C LEU A 223 22.93 -3.34 22.06
N PRO A 224 22.16 -4.12 21.27
CA PRO A 224 22.63 -5.36 20.66
C PRO A 224 23.87 -5.17 19.76
N GLU A 225 23.87 -4.09 18.98
CA GLU A 225 24.97 -3.70 18.09
C GLU A 225 26.26 -3.34 18.85
N LEU A 226 26.14 -2.92 20.12
CA LEU A 226 27.27 -2.52 20.96
C LEU A 226 27.71 -3.64 21.90
N THR A 227 27.03 -4.79 21.94
CA THR A 227 27.33 -5.89 22.87
C THR A 227 28.77 -6.38 22.70
N GLN A 228 29.21 -6.63 21.46
CA GLN A 228 30.57 -7.09 21.19
C GLN A 228 31.62 -6.05 21.63
N LEU A 229 31.35 -4.76 21.37
CA LEU A 229 32.22 -3.66 21.79
C LEU A 229 32.27 -3.53 23.33
N ASN A 230 31.13 -3.60 24.01
CA ASN A 230 31.03 -3.54 25.46
C ASN A 230 31.80 -4.71 26.11
N MET A 231 31.67 -5.93 25.58
CA MET A 231 32.42 -7.10 26.07
C MET A 231 33.93 -6.95 25.85
N GLN A 232 34.34 -6.40 24.71
CA GLN A 232 35.76 -6.13 24.43
C GLN A 232 36.33 -5.06 25.37
N LEU A 233 35.63 -3.95 25.57
CA LEU A 233 36.03 -2.87 26.47
C LEU A 233 36.04 -3.33 27.93
N MET A 234 35.07 -4.14 28.34
CA MET A 234 35.02 -4.78 29.65
C MET A 234 36.25 -5.67 29.85
N SER A 235 36.51 -6.59 28.92
CA SER A 235 37.66 -7.50 28.99
C SER A 235 39.01 -6.76 28.98
N GLN A 236 39.12 -5.67 28.21
CA GLN A 236 40.30 -4.81 28.24
C GLN A 236 40.47 -4.12 29.59
N THR A 237 39.40 -3.52 30.12
CA THR A 237 39.40 -2.84 31.42
C THR A 237 39.75 -3.82 32.55
N GLU A 238 39.26 -5.06 32.48
CA GLU A 238 39.61 -6.13 33.43
C GLU A 238 41.10 -6.50 33.37
N ARG A 239 41.69 -6.59 32.17
CA ARG A 239 43.14 -6.81 32.03
C ARG A 239 43.95 -5.66 32.61
N GLU A 240 43.58 -4.41 32.30
CA GLU A 240 44.21 -3.21 32.87
C GLU A 240 44.08 -3.19 34.41
N LEU A 241 42.93 -3.60 34.95
CA LEU A 241 42.71 -3.69 36.39
C LEU A 241 43.65 -4.70 37.05
N LEU A 242 43.85 -5.87 36.43
CA LEU A 242 44.77 -6.90 36.92
C LEU A 242 46.23 -6.44 36.90
N GLU A 243 46.62 -5.68 35.87
CA GLU A 243 47.94 -5.06 35.75
C GLU A 243 48.16 -4.03 36.87
N VAL A 244 47.21 -3.10 37.06
CA VAL A 244 47.27 -2.10 38.13
C VAL A 244 47.25 -2.74 39.52
N ASP A 245 46.49 -3.82 39.73
CA ASP A 245 46.53 -4.57 40.99
C ASP A 245 47.89 -5.21 41.25
N ARG A 246 48.59 -5.64 40.20
CA ARG A 246 49.97 -6.14 40.32
C ARG A 246 50.94 -5.00 40.67
N ASP A 247 50.79 -3.84 40.06
CA ASP A 247 51.61 -2.65 40.33
C ASP A 247 51.38 -2.08 41.73
N ILE A 248 50.14 -2.10 42.22
CA ILE A 248 49.81 -1.74 43.60
C ILE A 248 50.53 -2.66 44.56
N ARG A 249 50.47 -3.98 44.34
CA ARG A 249 51.15 -4.97 45.22
C ARG A 249 52.67 -4.76 45.23
N SER A 250 53.29 -4.61 44.07
CA SER A 250 54.75 -4.40 43.97
C SER A 250 55.18 -3.06 44.61
N THR A 251 54.39 -2.00 44.42
CA THR A 251 54.63 -0.68 45.03
C THR A 251 54.40 -0.70 46.54
N GLU A 252 53.41 -1.44 47.03
CA GLU A 252 53.19 -1.65 48.47
C GLU A 252 54.32 -2.43 49.12
N GLU A 253 54.86 -3.44 48.45
CA GLU A 253 56.06 -4.16 48.89
C GLU A 253 57.27 -3.23 48.95
N ARG A 254 57.48 -2.39 47.92
CA ARG A 254 58.55 -1.39 47.91
C ARG A 254 58.39 -0.36 49.02
N LYS A 255 57.17 0.11 49.27
CA LYS A 255 56.84 1.02 50.37
C LYS A 255 57.19 0.38 51.72
N ARG A 256 56.73 -0.86 51.97
CA ARG A 256 57.02 -1.60 53.21
C ARG A 256 58.53 -1.83 53.40
N PHE A 257 59.25 -2.11 52.32
CA PHE A 257 60.71 -2.24 52.34
C PHE A 257 61.39 -0.92 52.77
N LEU A 258 61.03 0.20 52.15
CA LEU A 258 61.55 1.52 52.50
C LEU A 258 61.17 1.96 53.93
N GLU A 259 59.95 1.64 54.39
CA GLU A 259 59.54 1.85 55.78
C GLU A 259 60.38 1.05 56.76
N GLY A 260 60.70 -0.21 56.41
CA GLY A 260 61.61 -1.06 57.18
C GLY A 260 63.03 -0.51 57.24
N GLU A 261 63.60 -0.07 56.11
CA GLU A 261 64.91 0.58 56.08
C GLU A 261 64.92 1.88 56.92
N LEU A 262 63.89 2.72 56.77
CA LEU A 262 63.77 3.97 57.51
C LEU A 262 63.66 3.75 59.03
N ALA A 263 62.99 2.68 59.47
CA ALA A 263 62.87 2.33 60.88
C ALA A 263 64.21 1.91 61.52
N THR A 264 65.17 1.43 60.73
CA THR A 264 66.52 1.10 61.22
C THR A 264 67.45 2.31 61.28
N LEU A 265 67.13 3.39 60.56
CA LEU A 265 67.93 4.61 60.52
C LEU A 265 67.49 5.59 61.60
N LYS A 266 68.44 6.09 62.40
CA LYS A 266 68.17 7.18 63.33
C LYS A 266 68.06 8.50 62.55
N PRO A 267 67.02 9.33 62.79
CA PRO A 267 66.84 10.61 62.11
C PRO A 267 68.02 11.57 62.28
N ASN A 268 68.71 11.50 63.44
CA ASN A 268 69.74 12.44 63.87
C ASN A 268 71.08 11.72 64.13
N THR A 269 71.61 11.00 63.14
CA THR A 269 73.00 10.52 63.22
C THR A 269 73.96 11.68 62.91
N PRO A 270 74.94 11.95 63.79
CA PRO A 270 75.85 13.06 63.61
C PRO A 270 76.68 12.91 62.32
N ILE A 271 76.80 14.00 61.56
CA ILE A 271 77.64 14.06 60.38
C ILE A 271 79.10 14.15 60.85
N ILE A 272 79.92 13.17 60.49
CA ILE A 272 81.37 13.18 60.74
C ILE A 272 82.03 13.68 59.45
N ALA A 273 82.73 14.82 59.53
CA ALA A 273 83.46 15.37 58.39
C ALA A 273 84.63 14.44 58.01
N ALA A 274 85.12 14.53 56.77
CA ALA A 274 86.31 13.78 56.32
C ALA A 274 87.58 14.08 57.15
N SER A 275 87.58 15.16 57.95
CA SER A 275 88.61 15.53 58.91
C SER A 275 88.55 14.77 60.26
N GLY A 276 87.52 13.93 60.48
CA GLY A 276 87.30 13.22 61.75
C GLY A 276 86.59 14.05 62.82
N GLU A 277 86.25 15.31 62.55
CA GLU A 277 85.50 16.17 63.48
C GLU A 277 83.99 15.98 63.36
N ARG A 278 83.32 15.93 64.51
CA ARG A 278 81.86 15.87 64.62
C ARG A 278 81.28 17.24 64.32
N LEU A 279 80.53 17.35 63.22
CA LEU A 279 79.76 18.55 62.92
C LEU A 279 78.55 18.59 63.87
N LEU A 280 78.59 19.47 64.86
CA LEU A 280 77.47 19.76 65.76
C LEU A 280 76.39 20.53 64.97
N ASP A 281 75.12 20.14 65.12
CA ASP A 281 73.96 20.85 64.59
C ASP A 281 73.68 22.17 65.34
N ALA A 282 72.92 23.10 64.76
CA ALA A 282 72.46 24.35 65.37
C ALA A 282 71.84 24.16 66.77
N GLY A 283 71.07 23.10 67.00
CA GLY A 283 70.49 22.78 68.32
C GLY A 283 71.52 22.28 69.33
N GLU A 284 72.49 21.47 68.89
CA GLU A 284 73.56 20.96 69.74
C GLU A 284 74.63 22.05 70.01
N ARG A 285 74.92 22.91 69.01
CA ARG A 285 75.73 24.14 69.12
C ARG A 285 75.10 25.15 70.04
N LEU A 286 73.79 25.36 69.97
CA LEU A 286 73.10 26.25 70.90
C LEU A 286 73.23 25.76 72.35
N LYS A 287 73.13 24.44 72.56
CA LYS A 287 73.29 23.84 73.89
C LYS A 287 74.72 23.97 74.43
N THR A 288 75.73 23.74 73.59
CA THR A 288 77.14 23.93 73.98
C THR A 288 77.48 25.40 74.18
N LEU A 289 77.00 26.29 73.32
CA LEU A 289 77.17 27.74 73.41
C LEU A 289 76.49 28.31 74.66
N ARG A 290 75.29 27.83 75.01
CA ARG A 290 74.62 28.15 76.30
C ARG A 290 75.46 27.75 77.50
N ALA A 291 76.10 26.58 77.48
CA ALA A 291 76.99 26.14 78.55
C ALA A 291 78.28 26.99 78.61
N GLN A 292 78.82 27.40 77.46
CA GLN A 292 79.96 28.31 77.38
C GLN A 292 79.61 29.71 77.89
N TYR A 293 78.47 30.26 77.47
CA TYR A 293 77.95 31.54 77.96
C TYR A 293 77.72 31.50 79.48
N ALA A 294 77.11 30.43 80.01
CA ALA A 294 76.88 30.29 81.45
C ALA A 294 78.18 30.24 82.27
N SER A 295 79.23 29.61 81.74
CA SER A 295 80.54 29.62 82.40
C SER A 295 81.22 31.00 82.28
N ALA A 296 81.21 31.60 81.09
CA ALA A 296 81.78 32.92 80.80
C ALA A 296 81.15 34.05 81.64
N ASN A 297 79.84 34.01 81.82
CA ASN A 297 79.08 34.99 82.60
C ASN A 297 79.37 34.94 84.11
N GLY A 298 80.07 33.91 84.60
CA GLY A 298 80.51 33.81 85.98
C GLY A 298 81.78 34.63 86.29
N TYR A 299 82.58 34.98 85.28
CA TYR A 299 83.86 35.67 85.46
C TYR A 299 84.08 36.89 84.55
N LEU A 300 83.28 37.06 83.49
CA LEU A 300 83.30 38.26 82.62
C LEU A 300 82.12 39.18 82.94
N PHE A 301 82.37 40.50 82.88
CA PHE A 301 81.31 41.50 83.07
C PHE A 301 80.28 41.45 81.93
N PRO A 302 79.00 41.81 82.20
CA PRO A 302 77.92 41.74 81.21
C PRO A 302 78.16 42.54 79.91
N GLU A 303 79.03 43.55 79.95
CA GLU A 303 79.38 44.40 78.80
C GLU A 303 80.61 43.91 78.02
N HIS A 304 81.18 42.76 78.39
CA HIS A 304 82.38 42.22 77.74
C HIS A 304 82.10 41.82 76.27
N PRO A 305 82.98 42.15 75.31
CA PRO A 305 82.75 41.89 73.89
C PRO A 305 82.42 40.43 73.56
N ASP A 306 83.03 39.47 74.27
CA ASP A 306 82.81 38.04 74.04
C ASP A 306 81.45 37.55 74.55
N ILE A 307 80.95 38.13 75.65
CA ILE A 307 79.61 37.84 76.18
C ILE A 307 78.56 38.31 75.17
N ILE A 308 78.73 39.53 74.63
CA ILE A 308 77.82 40.10 73.63
C ILE A 308 77.81 39.25 72.35
N LYS A 309 78.98 38.81 71.87
CA LYS A 309 79.07 37.92 70.70
C LYS A 309 78.39 36.58 70.93
N MET A 310 78.66 35.92 72.06
CA MET A 310 78.02 34.65 72.41
C MET A 310 76.50 34.82 72.53
N GLN A 311 76.04 35.95 73.06
CA GLN A 311 74.61 36.26 73.19
C GLN A 311 73.95 36.47 71.82
N GLN A 312 74.63 37.17 70.89
CA GLN A 312 74.15 37.34 69.52
C GLN A 312 74.13 36.02 68.74
N GLU A 313 75.17 35.19 68.88
CA GLU A 313 75.21 33.84 68.27
C GLU A 313 74.15 32.92 68.86
N MET A 314 73.95 32.94 70.18
CA MET A 314 72.85 32.22 70.82
C MET A 314 71.50 32.70 70.30
N GLU A 315 71.27 34.00 70.17
CA GLU A 315 70.01 34.54 69.68
C GLU A 315 69.76 34.22 68.20
N ALA A 316 70.82 34.15 67.39
CA ALA A 316 70.75 33.71 66.01
C ALA A 316 70.40 32.20 65.92
N LEU A 317 71.09 31.36 66.69
CA LEU A 317 70.82 29.92 66.77
C LEU A 317 69.46 29.62 67.40
N GLU A 318 69.00 30.42 68.36
CA GLU A 318 67.66 30.32 68.96
C GLU A 318 66.54 30.66 67.98
N ARG A 319 66.77 31.62 67.09
CA ARG A 319 65.86 31.93 65.98
C ARG A 319 65.81 30.80 64.96
N GLU A 320 66.94 30.15 64.69
CA GLU A 320 67.05 29.04 63.75
C GLU A 320 66.39 27.75 64.29
N VAL A 321 66.52 27.47 65.59
CA VAL A 321 65.97 26.28 66.27
C VAL A 321 64.55 26.53 66.83
N GLY A 322 64.01 27.76 66.72
CA GLY A 322 62.67 28.12 67.22
C GLY A 322 62.55 28.13 68.75
N ALA A 323 63.67 28.26 69.48
CA ALA A 323 63.78 27.95 70.91
C ALA A 323 63.69 29.16 71.86
N LYS A 324 63.09 30.30 71.46
CA LYS A 324 62.73 31.36 72.43
C LYS A 324 61.47 30.93 73.17
N ALA A 325 61.62 30.53 74.43
CA ALA A 325 60.49 30.21 75.30
C ALA A 325 59.65 31.49 75.52
N PRO A 326 58.41 31.58 75.03
CA PRO A 326 57.63 32.82 75.07
C PRO A 326 57.29 33.32 76.49
N GLY A 327 57.53 32.50 77.52
CA GLY A 327 57.28 32.84 78.92
C GLY A 327 58.48 33.37 79.71
N GLU A 328 59.71 33.30 79.19
CA GLU A 328 60.90 33.69 79.98
C GLU A 328 60.94 35.21 80.24
N GLU A 329 60.51 36.01 79.27
CA GLU A 329 60.48 37.47 79.39
C GLU A 329 59.36 37.96 80.32
N VAL A 330 58.19 37.32 80.26
CA VAL A 330 57.08 37.57 81.19
C VAL A 330 57.46 37.13 82.60
N GLY A 331 58.21 36.03 82.75
CA GLY A 331 58.75 35.56 84.02
C GLY A 331 59.73 36.56 84.66
N LYS A 332 60.69 37.08 83.89
CA LYS A 332 61.62 38.11 84.37
C LYS A 332 60.91 39.41 84.80
N ARG A 333 59.86 39.81 84.05
CA ARG A 333 59.02 40.97 84.44
C ARG A 333 58.24 40.71 85.72
N LEU A 334 57.69 39.50 85.89
CA LEU A 334 56.96 39.10 87.10
C LEU A 334 57.86 39.12 88.34
N ASP A 335 59.07 38.57 88.25
CA ASP A 335 60.02 38.56 89.36
C ASP A 335 60.48 39.98 89.73
N GLY A 336 60.70 40.85 88.73
CA GLY A 336 60.98 42.26 88.94
C GLY A 336 59.83 43.01 89.64
N GLN A 337 58.58 42.75 89.25
CA GLN A 337 57.40 43.34 89.90
C GLN A 337 57.15 42.80 91.31
N ARG A 338 57.45 41.53 91.57
CA ARG A 338 57.41 40.94 92.92
C ARG A 338 58.43 41.61 93.85
N ALA A 339 59.66 41.84 93.38
CA ALA A 339 60.67 42.56 94.14
C ALA A 339 60.27 44.03 94.40
N TYR A 340 59.70 44.71 93.40
CA TYR A 340 59.19 46.07 93.56
C TYR A 340 58.03 46.15 94.56
N LEU A 341 57.08 45.22 94.51
CA LEU A 341 56.00 45.13 95.48
C LEU A 341 56.52 44.88 96.90
N ALA A 342 57.51 44.01 97.07
CA ALA A 342 58.15 43.77 98.37
C ALA A 342 58.77 45.05 98.94
N SER A 343 59.38 45.89 98.10
CA SER A 343 59.91 47.19 98.50
C SER A 343 58.81 48.20 98.89
N LEU A 344 57.67 48.18 98.20
CA LEU A 344 56.51 49.04 98.49
C LEU A 344 55.80 48.64 99.79
N ILE A 345 55.67 47.33 100.04
CA ILE A 345 55.09 46.79 101.29
C ILE A 345 55.92 47.25 102.49
N ASN A 346 57.25 47.14 102.41
CA ASN A 346 58.15 47.59 103.48
C ASN A 346 58.07 49.11 103.75
N LYS A 347 57.69 49.92 102.75
CA LYS A 347 57.70 51.39 102.85
C LYS A 347 56.35 51.99 103.23
N TYR A 348 55.25 51.39 102.81
CA TYR A 348 53.91 51.98 102.93
C TYR A 348 52.88 51.08 103.64
N GLY A 349 53.25 49.87 104.06
CA GLY A 349 52.33 48.91 104.71
C GLY A 349 51.41 48.19 103.72
N GLU A 350 50.79 47.09 104.15
CA GLU A 350 50.07 46.17 103.26
C GLU A 350 48.80 46.78 102.60
N ASP A 351 48.18 47.78 103.25
CA ASP A 351 46.89 48.37 102.83
C ASP A 351 47.02 49.61 101.93
N HIS A 352 48.25 50.02 101.57
CA HIS A 352 48.45 51.21 100.75
C HIS A 352 47.92 51.00 99.31
N PRO A 353 47.24 51.99 98.70
CA PRO A 353 46.65 51.86 97.36
C PRO A 353 47.67 51.43 96.28
N ASP A 354 48.95 51.75 96.45
CA ASP A 354 50.02 51.38 95.51
C ASP A 354 50.42 49.91 95.62
N VAL A 355 50.34 49.33 96.82
CA VAL A 355 50.55 47.89 97.06
C VAL A 355 49.41 47.08 96.43
N ILE A 356 48.17 47.58 96.54
CA ILE A 356 47.00 46.97 95.89
C ILE A 356 47.15 47.01 94.36
N ARG A 357 47.62 48.13 93.80
CA ARG A 357 47.90 48.25 92.35
C ARG A 357 49.01 47.29 91.91
N GLY A 358 50.11 47.22 92.65
CA GLY A 358 51.22 46.32 92.34
C GLY A 358 50.83 44.84 92.43
N ARG A 359 50.01 44.46 93.43
CA ARG A 359 49.48 43.10 93.56
C ARG A 359 48.62 42.71 92.35
N ARG A 360 47.79 43.63 91.85
CA ARG A 360 47.00 43.43 90.61
C ARG A 360 47.87 43.22 89.36
N VAL A 361 48.99 43.95 89.24
CA VAL A 361 49.93 43.78 88.12
C VAL A 361 50.60 42.41 88.18
N ILE A 362 51.01 41.96 89.37
CA ILE A 362 51.57 40.62 89.58
C ILE A 362 50.55 39.55 89.20
N THR A 363 49.29 39.66 89.65
CA THR A 363 48.25 38.70 89.29
C THR A 363 48.01 38.65 87.78
N GLY A 364 47.99 39.81 87.10
CA GLY A 364 47.87 39.87 85.64
C GLY A 364 49.05 39.21 84.92
N LEU A 365 50.27 39.42 85.40
CA LEU A 365 51.48 38.78 84.85
C LEU A 365 51.52 37.27 85.16
N GLU A 366 51.01 36.82 86.31
CA GLU A 366 50.87 35.40 86.66
C GLU A 366 49.84 34.70 85.78
N GLU A 367 48.71 35.34 85.50
CA GLU A 367 47.71 34.83 84.56
C GLU A 367 48.25 34.76 83.12
N GLU A 368 49.01 35.77 82.69
CA GLU A 368 49.67 35.77 81.37
C GLU A 368 50.71 34.65 81.26
N LEU A 369 51.53 34.45 82.30
CA LEU A 369 52.49 33.35 82.38
C LEU A 369 51.78 31.98 82.38
N GLY A 370 50.66 31.87 83.10
CA GLY A 370 49.82 30.67 83.14
C GLY A 370 49.20 30.34 81.78
N ARG A 371 48.75 31.35 81.02
CA ARG A 371 48.25 31.18 79.64
C ARG A 371 49.34 30.72 78.68
N ILE A 372 50.55 31.28 78.80
CA ILE A 372 51.70 30.89 77.97
C ILE A 372 52.17 29.47 78.34
N ALA A 373 52.11 29.08 79.61
CA ALA A 373 52.44 27.73 80.06
C ALA A 373 51.39 26.68 79.66
N ALA A 374 50.12 27.09 79.51
CA ALA A 374 49.01 26.23 79.09
C ALA A 374 48.92 26.03 77.56
N GLN A 375 49.65 26.82 76.76
CA GLN A 375 49.79 26.52 75.34
C GLN A 375 50.57 25.21 75.17
N PRO A 376 50.06 24.24 74.38
CA PRO A 376 50.82 23.04 74.06
C PRO A 376 52.15 23.48 73.46
N ARG A 377 53.27 23.06 74.06
CA ARG A 377 54.57 23.23 73.42
C ARG A 377 54.48 22.47 72.09
N GLU A 378 54.36 23.18 70.98
CA GLU A 378 54.62 22.60 69.68
C GLU A 378 56.07 22.12 69.74
N ALA A 379 56.25 20.81 69.90
CA ALA A 379 57.55 20.21 69.71
C ALA A 379 57.89 20.48 68.25
N TYR A 380 58.76 21.47 68.00
CA TYR A 380 59.32 21.68 66.67
C TYR A 380 59.92 20.34 66.25
N PRO A 381 59.35 19.66 65.24
CA PRO A 381 59.87 18.37 64.84
C PRO A 381 61.30 18.63 64.36
N LEU A 382 62.27 18.06 65.09
CA LEU A 382 63.68 18.06 64.67
C LEU A 382 63.70 17.53 63.23
N LYS A 383 64.09 18.39 62.29
CA LYS A 383 64.20 17.98 60.89
C LYS A 383 65.24 16.86 60.83
N PRO A 384 64.95 15.71 60.22
CA PRO A 384 65.94 14.65 60.08
C PRO A 384 67.16 15.18 59.31
N GLU A 385 68.35 15.04 59.88
CA GLU A 385 69.60 15.55 59.31
C GLU A 385 70.37 14.49 58.53
N ASN A 386 70.14 13.21 58.85
CA ASN A 386 70.83 12.10 58.22
C ASN A 386 70.52 12.08 56.70
N PRO A 387 71.52 12.30 55.80
CA PRO A 387 71.28 12.35 54.36
C PRO A 387 70.69 11.05 53.80
N ALA A 388 71.06 9.89 54.37
CA ALA A 388 70.49 8.60 53.99
C ALA A 388 69.02 8.48 54.41
N TYR A 389 68.67 9.00 55.60
CA TYR A 389 67.29 9.06 56.07
C TYR A 389 66.43 9.96 55.18
N ILE A 390 66.90 11.17 54.84
CA ILE A 390 66.19 12.11 53.98
C ILE A 390 65.95 11.51 52.58
N ASN A 391 66.94 10.83 52.01
CA ASN A 391 66.81 10.19 50.69
C ASN A 391 65.74 9.09 50.73
N ILE A 392 65.80 8.17 51.71
CA ILE A 392 64.81 7.11 51.85
C ILE A 392 63.42 7.68 52.16
N GLN A 393 63.32 8.73 52.99
CA GLN A 393 62.07 9.43 53.27
C GLN A 393 61.47 10.06 52.01
N SER A 394 62.30 10.68 51.16
CA SER A 394 61.87 11.23 49.87
C SER A 394 61.39 10.13 48.93
N GLN A 395 62.15 9.05 48.77
CA GLN A 395 61.74 7.87 47.98
C GLN A 395 60.43 7.26 48.51
N LEU A 396 60.27 7.18 49.84
CA LEU A 396 59.06 6.67 50.47
C LEU A 396 57.87 7.58 50.17
N SER A 397 58.04 8.90 50.27
CA SER A 397 56.98 9.87 49.95
C SER A 397 56.54 9.80 48.48
N SER A 398 57.49 9.69 47.55
CA SER A 398 57.22 9.48 46.13
C SER A 398 56.52 8.15 45.87
N THR A 399 56.98 7.07 46.52
CA THR A 399 56.36 5.73 46.40
C THR A 399 54.94 5.73 46.96
N ALA A 400 54.70 6.43 48.08
CA ALA A 400 53.38 6.59 48.66
C ALA A 400 52.43 7.37 47.75
N ALA A 401 52.91 8.47 47.13
CA ALA A 401 52.13 9.23 46.17
C ALA A 401 51.79 8.41 44.91
N SER A 402 52.75 7.65 44.38
CA SER A 402 52.52 6.73 43.26
C SER A 402 51.50 5.65 43.61
N LEU A 403 51.59 5.08 44.81
CA LEU A 403 50.64 4.08 45.30
C LEU A 403 49.21 4.65 45.40
N GLU A 404 49.06 5.88 45.89
CA GLU A 404 47.77 6.56 45.97
C GLU A 404 47.19 6.84 44.57
N SER A 405 48.02 7.29 43.62
CA SER A 405 47.63 7.46 42.22
C SER A 405 47.16 6.13 41.60
N LEU A 406 47.89 5.03 41.81
CA LEU A 406 47.51 3.70 41.33
C LEU A 406 46.20 3.23 41.96
N LYS A 407 45.98 3.47 43.26
CA LYS A 407 44.70 3.16 43.93
C LYS A 407 43.54 3.95 43.35
N ASN A 408 43.73 5.23 43.05
CA ASN A 408 42.73 6.07 42.38
C ASN A 408 42.47 5.61 40.94
N HIS A 409 43.51 5.15 40.23
CA HIS A 409 43.34 4.59 38.90
C HIS A 409 42.55 3.27 38.92
N ARG A 410 42.87 2.39 39.88
CA ARG A 410 42.14 1.14 40.12
C ARG A 410 40.65 1.39 40.39
N THR A 411 40.31 2.37 41.23
CA THR A 411 38.90 2.69 41.52
C THR A 411 38.17 3.20 40.28
N ALA A 412 38.83 4.03 39.45
CA ALA A 412 38.28 4.50 38.19
C ALA A 412 38.07 3.35 37.17
N LEU A 413 39.05 2.46 37.01
CA LEU A 413 38.93 1.27 36.15
C LEU A 413 37.83 0.33 36.63
N LYS A 414 37.76 0.08 37.94
CA LYS A 414 36.70 -0.74 38.54
C LYS A 414 35.31 -0.16 38.24
N LYS A 415 35.14 1.15 38.40
CA LYS A 415 33.87 1.83 38.06
C LYS A 415 33.52 1.66 36.57
N ARG A 416 34.49 1.83 35.66
CA ARG A 416 34.28 1.61 34.22
C ARG A 416 33.89 0.17 33.90
N ALA A 417 34.55 -0.82 34.52
CA ALA A 417 34.22 -2.23 34.35
C ALA A 417 32.80 -2.53 34.82
N GLU A 418 32.39 -1.99 35.98
CA GLU A 418 31.03 -2.08 36.49
C GLU A 418 30.00 -1.42 35.55
N ASP A 419 30.32 -0.28 34.95
CA ASP A 419 29.44 0.41 33.99
C ASP A 419 29.26 -0.42 32.71
N TYR A 420 30.32 -1.01 32.16
CA TYR A 420 30.23 -1.92 31.01
C TYR A 420 29.46 -3.20 31.36
N ALA A 421 29.71 -3.79 32.53
CA ALA A 421 28.99 -4.98 33.00
C ALA A 421 27.49 -4.70 33.12
N LYS A 422 27.09 -3.55 33.68
CA LYS A 422 25.69 -3.11 33.76
C LYS A 422 25.03 -2.95 32.39
N ARG A 423 25.77 -2.47 31.38
CA ARG A 423 25.25 -2.36 30.01
C ARG A 423 24.97 -3.73 29.40
N VAL A 424 25.86 -4.70 29.61
CA VAL A 424 25.67 -6.08 29.15
C VAL A 424 24.52 -6.76 29.91
N GLU A 425 24.40 -6.53 31.22
CA GLU A 425 23.34 -7.09 32.06
C GLU A 425 21.95 -6.55 31.70
N ARG A 426 21.84 -5.27 31.35
CA ARG A 426 20.57 -4.63 30.95
C ARG A 426 20.16 -4.96 29.51
N LEU A 427 21.05 -5.51 28.69
CA LEU A 427 20.79 -5.82 27.28
C LEU A 427 19.50 -6.64 27.04
N PRO A 428 19.23 -7.75 27.78
CA PRO A 428 18.05 -8.57 27.53
C PRO A 428 16.72 -7.84 27.72
N GLN A 429 16.72 -6.69 28.41
CA GLN A 429 15.53 -5.85 28.59
C GLN A 429 15.18 -5.06 27.34
N PHE A 430 16.18 -4.72 26.50
CA PHE A 430 16.01 -3.88 25.31
C PHE A 430 16.12 -4.66 23.99
N GLU A 431 16.79 -5.82 24.01
CA GLU A 431 17.00 -6.67 22.82
C GLU A 431 15.70 -6.97 22.05
N PRO A 432 14.59 -7.43 22.68
CA PRO A 432 13.39 -7.80 21.93
C PRO A 432 12.73 -6.60 21.24
N GLU A 433 12.65 -5.46 21.93
CA GLU A 433 12.09 -4.22 21.38
C GLU A 433 12.97 -3.68 20.24
N TYR A 434 14.30 -3.76 20.39
CA TYR A 434 15.24 -3.32 19.36
C TYR A 434 15.13 -4.14 18.08
N GLN A 435 15.12 -5.48 18.22
CA GLN A 435 15.03 -6.39 17.08
C GLN A 435 13.68 -6.26 16.37
N ALA A 436 12.58 -6.12 17.12
CA ALA A 436 11.26 -5.87 16.54
C ALA A 436 11.24 -4.58 15.71
N LEU A 437 11.74 -3.48 16.25
CA LEU A 437 11.81 -2.20 15.53
C LEU A 437 12.69 -2.28 14.28
N GLN A 438 13.82 -2.97 14.35
CA GLN A 438 14.72 -3.16 13.19
C GLN A 438 14.05 -3.99 12.09
N HIS A 439 13.42 -5.11 12.46
CA HIS A 439 12.70 -5.95 11.51
C HIS A 439 11.53 -5.19 10.86
N ASP A 440 10.75 -4.45 11.64
CA ASP A 440 9.62 -3.65 11.13
C ASP A 440 10.11 -2.53 10.21
N ARG A 441 11.23 -1.88 10.55
CA ARG A 441 11.86 -0.86 9.70
C ARG A 441 12.34 -1.46 8.38
N GLU A 442 13.04 -2.59 8.40
CA GLU A 442 13.53 -3.26 7.19
C GLU A 442 12.35 -3.74 6.31
N SER A 443 11.32 -4.32 6.92
CA SER A 443 10.09 -4.74 6.23
C SER A 443 9.39 -3.55 5.56
N SER A 444 9.25 -2.43 6.27
CA SER A 444 8.61 -1.21 5.76
C SER A 444 9.44 -0.55 4.65
N LEU A 445 10.77 -0.51 4.78
CA LEU A 445 11.67 -0.01 3.74
C LEU A 445 11.58 -0.84 2.46
N ARG A 446 11.58 -2.18 2.56
CA ARG A 446 11.41 -3.06 1.40
C ARG A 446 10.09 -2.80 0.68
N LYS A 447 8.98 -2.71 1.42
CA LYS A 447 7.67 -2.37 0.86
C LYS A 447 7.65 -0.97 0.24
N TYR A 448 8.27 0.01 0.88
CA TYR A 448 8.37 1.37 0.36
C TYR A 448 9.09 1.39 -0.99
N HIS A 449 10.23 0.70 -1.11
CA HIS A 449 10.96 0.61 -2.37
C HIS A 449 10.15 -0.11 -3.46
N GLU A 450 9.44 -1.18 -3.11
CA GLU A 450 8.55 -1.89 -4.03
C GLU A 450 7.41 -0.99 -4.54
N ILE A 451 6.67 -0.34 -3.63
CA ILE A 451 5.57 0.56 -3.98
C ILE A 451 6.08 1.75 -4.80
N ARG A 452 7.25 2.30 -4.46
CA ARG A 452 7.87 3.39 -5.22
C ARG A 452 8.30 2.97 -6.63
N SER A 453 8.79 1.74 -6.80
CA SER A 453 9.07 1.18 -8.14
C SER A 453 7.77 1.05 -8.94
N ARG A 454 6.73 0.45 -8.34
CA ARG A 454 5.41 0.31 -8.97
C ARG A 454 4.77 1.67 -9.29
N LEU A 455 4.98 2.68 -8.44
CA LEU A 455 4.52 4.04 -8.70
C LEU A 455 5.20 4.63 -9.94
N MET A 456 6.50 4.42 -10.10
CA MET A 456 7.23 4.89 -11.28
C MET A 456 6.71 4.20 -12.56
N GLU A 457 6.46 2.89 -12.49
CA GLU A 457 5.83 2.14 -13.59
C GLU A 457 4.42 2.67 -13.90
N ALA A 458 3.60 2.91 -12.87
CA ALA A 458 2.25 3.45 -13.01
C ALA A 458 2.25 4.87 -13.60
N GLN A 459 3.18 5.74 -13.21
CA GLN A 459 3.33 7.08 -13.77
C GLN A 459 3.70 7.06 -15.25
N VAL A 460 4.59 6.15 -15.65
CA VAL A 460 4.89 5.95 -17.08
C VAL A 460 3.64 5.45 -17.81
N SER A 461 2.91 4.48 -17.25
CA SER A 461 1.66 3.97 -17.82
C SER A 461 0.61 5.07 -17.96
N GLU A 462 0.39 5.88 -16.93
CA GLU A 462 -0.53 7.03 -16.95
C GLU A 462 -0.13 8.04 -18.04
N GLY A 463 1.16 8.35 -18.15
CA GLY A 463 1.68 9.19 -19.24
C GLY A 463 1.41 8.61 -20.63
N LEU A 464 1.51 7.29 -20.79
CA LEU A 464 1.19 6.59 -22.05
C LEU A 464 -0.32 6.63 -22.35
N GLU A 465 -1.17 6.53 -21.33
CA GLU A 465 -2.62 6.64 -21.47
C GLU A 465 -3.05 8.04 -21.90
N ILE A 466 -2.49 9.08 -21.26
CA ILE A 466 -2.73 10.49 -21.62
C ILE A 466 -2.26 10.76 -23.07
N GLN A 467 -1.12 10.18 -23.47
CA GLN A 467 -0.60 10.28 -24.84
C GLN A 467 -1.32 9.39 -25.86
N ARG A 468 -2.34 8.61 -25.44
CA ARG A 468 -3.10 7.67 -26.29
C ARG A 468 -2.22 6.62 -26.98
N LYS A 469 -1.15 6.17 -26.30
CA LYS A 469 -0.19 5.16 -26.76
C LYS A 469 -0.40 3.78 -26.10
N GLY A 470 -1.49 3.60 -25.36
CA GLY A 470 -1.95 2.32 -24.84
C GLY A 470 -2.89 1.58 -25.80
N GLU A 471 -3.44 0.46 -25.34
CA GLU A 471 -4.46 -0.32 -26.07
C GLU A 471 -5.69 0.52 -26.39
N ARG A 472 -6.01 0.73 -27.66
CA ARG A 472 -7.09 1.65 -28.06
C ARG A 472 -8.16 0.95 -28.87
N PHE A 473 -9.38 1.45 -28.71
CA PHE A 473 -10.48 1.11 -29.60
C PHE A 473 -10.35 1.96 -30.86
N SER A 474 -10.12 1.30 -31.98
CA SER A 474 -9.92 1.92 -33.29
C SER A 474 -11.16 1.66 -34.13
N LEU A 475 -11.73 2.71 -34.70
CA LEU A 475 -12.88 2.57 -35.58
C LEU A 475 -12.40 2.07 -36.94
N ILE A 476 -12.73 0.82 -37.30
CA ILE A 476 -12.41 0.26 -38.62
C ILE A 476 -13.43 0.74 -39.64
N ASP A 477 -14.69 0.39 -39.38
CA ASP A 477 -15.82 0.67 -40.26
C ASP A 477 -16.79 1.59 -39.52
N PRO A 478 -16.94 2.86 -39.96
CA PRO A 478 -17.96 3.75 -39.40
C PRO A 478 -19.38 3.29 -39.82
N PRO A 479 -20.42 3.71 -39.08
CA PRO A 479 -21.81 3.42 -39.46
C PRO A 479 -22.15 3.92 -40.86
N ASP A 480 -22.57 3.01 -41.72
CA ASP A 480 -22.97 3.29 -43.10
C ASP A 480 -24.45 3.69 -43.19
N LEU A 481 -24.81 4.39 -44.27
CA LEU A 481 -26.21 4.72 -44.56
C LEU A 481 -26.87 3.50 -45.23
N PRO A 482 -27.83 2.82 -44.57
CA PRO A 482 -28.39 1.58 -45.10
C PRO A 482 -29.26 1.83 -46.33
N GLY A 483 -28.87 1.27 -47.47
CA GLY A 483 -29.60 1.40 -48.74
C GLY A 483 -30.90 0.58 -48.83
N ARG A 484 -31.14 -0.36 -47.91
CA ARG A 484 -32.35 -1.18 -47.85
C ARG A 484 -32.72 -1.53 -46.40
N PRO A 485 -33.99 -1.80 -46.10
CA PRO A 485 -34.39 -2.25 -44.76
C PRO A 485 -33.79 -3.63 -44.46
N ASP A 486 -33.33 -3.81 -43.22
CA ASP A 486 -32.83 -5.08 -42.68
C ASP A 486 -34.00 -6.01 -42.33
N ARG A 487 -35.10 -5.46 -41.80
CA ARG A 487 -36.33 -6.20 -41.49
C ARG A 487 -37.59 -5.41 -41.85
N PRO A 488 -38.73 -6.10 -42.08
CA PRO A 488 -38.84 -7.55 -42.22
C PRO A 488 -38.28 -8.06 -43.56
N ASN A 489 -37.88 -9.33 -43.61
CA ASN A 489 -37.50 -10.01 -44.85
C ASN A 489 -38.73 -10.22 -45.74
N ARG A 490 -39.16 -9.16 -46.44
CA ARG A 490 -40.29 -9.16 -47.37
C ARG A 490 -40.33 -10.38 -48.32
N PRO A 491 -39.23 -10.80 -48.98
CA PRO A 491 -39.28 -11.98 -49.85
C PRO A 491 -39.63 -13.27 -49.10
N LEU A 492 -39.16 -13.44 -47.86
CA LEU A 492 -39.46 -14.60 -47.04
C LEU A 492 -40.94 -14.62 -46.63
N ILE A 493 -41.51 -13.46 -46.26
CA ILE A 493 -42.94 -13.34 -45.92
C ILE A 493 -43.81 -13.70 -47.13
N LEU A 494 -43.44 -13.23 -48.33
CA LEU A 494 -44.17 -13.53 -49.57
C LEU A 494 -44.12 -15.02 -49.93
N ILE A 495 -42.97 -15.67 -49.77
CA ILE A 495 -42.83 -17.13 -49.97
C ILE A 495 -43.69 -17.88 -48.96
N LEU A 496 -43.62 -17.50 -47.67
CA LEU A 496 -44.43 -18.12 -46.63
C LEU A 496 -45.93 -17.93 -46.89
N ALA A 497 -46.34 -16.73 -47.31
CA ALA A 497 -47.72 -16.43 -47.71
C ALA A 497 -48.18 -17.29 -48.90
N ALA A 498 -47.32 -17.54 -49.89
CA ALA A 498 -47.64 -18.39 -51.04
C ALA A 498 -47.81 -19.87 -50.63
N VAL A 499 -46.95 -20.36 -49.73
CA VAL A 499 -47.05 -21.72 -49.18
C VAL A 499 -48.33 -21.86 -48.36
N LEU A 500 -48.60 -20.92 -47.46
CA LEU A 500 -49.83 -20.90 -46.65
C LEU A 500 -51.09 -20.78 -47.51
N ALA A 501 -51.05 -19.98 -48.58
CA ALA A 501 -52.14 -19.86 -49.53
C ALA A 501 -52.42 -21.19 -50.26
N SER A 502 -51.36 -21.91 -50.63
CA SER A 502 -51.47 -23.21 -51.30
C SER A 502 -52.05 -24.27 -50.38
N ILE A 503 -51.50 -24.38 -49.16
CA ILE A 503 -51.96 -25.35 -48.14
C ILE A 503 -53.38 -25.00 -47.68
N GLY A 504 -53.64 -23.74 -47.34
CA GLY A 504 -54.95 -23.28 -46.88
C GLY A 504 -56.02 -23.40 -47.97
N GLY A 505 -55.68 -23.11 -49.22
CA GLY A 505 -56.58 -23.33 -50.36
C GLY A 505 -56.92 -24.80 -50.54
N LEU A 506 -55.92 -25.69 -50.57
CA LEU A 506 -56.13 -27.13 -50.72
C LEU A 506 -56.89 -27.73 -49.53
N GLY A 507 -56.48 -27.38 -48.30
CA GLY A 507 -57.10 -27.85 -47.06
C GLY A 507 -58.56 -27.41 -46.94
N ALA A 508 -58.86 -26.15 -47.28
CA ALA A 508 -60.25 -25.69 -47.32
C ALA A 508 -61.06 -26.44 -48.38
N GLY A 509 -60.47 -26.77 -49.53
CA GLY A 509 -61.09 -27.60 -50.56
C GLY A 509 -61.48 -28.99 -50.05
N VAL A 510 -60.59 -29.64 -49.30
CA VAL A 510 -60.82 -30.97 -48.69
C VAL A 510 -61.87 -30.89 -47.57
N ALA A 511 -61.74 -29.93 -46.66
CA ALA A 511 -62.69 -29.74 -45.55
C ALA A 511 -64.11 -29.46 -46.07
N MET A 512 -64.21 -28.62 -47.10
CA MET A 512 -65.45 -28.34 -47.79
C MET A 512 -66.09 -29.58 -48.45
N GLU A 513 -65.29 -30.56 -48.88
CA GLU A 513 -65.79 -31.82 -49.43
C GLU A 513 -66.23 -32.79 -48.31
N GLN A 514 -65.56 -32.81 -47.15
CA GLN A 514 -66.00 -33.63 -46.01
C GLN A 514 -67.36 -33.19 -45.44
N VAL A 515 -67.66 -31.89 -45.48
CA VAL A 515 -68.95 -31.35 -45.03
C VAL A 515 -70.06 -31.58 -46.08
N ASP A 516 -69.71 -32.02 -47.29
CA ASP A 516 -70.65 -32.23 -48.39
C ASP A 516 -71.14 -33.67 -48.42
N GLU A 517 -72.24 -33.93 -47.71
CA GLU A 517 -72.88 -35.26 -47.61
C GLU A 517 -73.66 -35.67 -48.89
N THR A 518 -73.48 -34.98 -50.02
CA THR A 518 -74.19 -35.32 -51.25
C THR A 518 -73.75 -36.70 -51.76
N ILE A 519 -74.67 -37.66 -51.81
CA ILE A 519 -74.43 -39.00 -52.39
C ILE A 519 -74.31 -38.86 -53.91
N ARG A 520 -73.12 -39.16 -54.46
CA ARG A 520 -72.78 -38.86 -55.87
C ARG A 520 -72.30 -40.07 -56.66
N ASN A 521 -71.92 -41.15 -55.99
CA ASN A 521 -71.44 -42.38 -56.62
C ASN A 521 -72.43 -43.53 -56.35
N PRO A 522 -72.72 -44.44 -57.30
CA PRO A 522 -73.63 -45.57 -57.06
C PRO A 522 -73.13 -46.48 -55.94
N ALA A 523 -71.80 -46.57 -55.76
CA ALA A 523 -71.16 -47.26 -54.65
C ALA A 523 -71.47 -46.64 -53.27
N GLN A 524 -71.65 -45.32 -53.19
CA GLN A 524 -72.02 -44.63 -51.95
C GLN A 524 -73.48 -44.92 -51.57
N ILE A 525 -74.35 -45.16 -52.56
CA ILE A 525 -75.74 -45.61 -52.34
C ILE A 525 -75.75 -47.03 -51.76
N CYS A 526 -74.89 -47.95 -52.27
CA CYS A 526 -74.73 -49.29 -51.68
C CYS A 526 -74.31 -49.22 -50.20
N LEU A 527 -73.35 -48.35 -49.88
CA LEU A 527 -72.80 -48.19 -48.53
C LEU A 527 -73.80 -47.56 -47.55
N ALA A 528 -74.58 -46.57 -48.00
CA ALA A 528 -75.55 -45.87 -47.16
C ALA A 528 -76.89 -46.64 -46.99
N ALA A 529 -77.35 -47.34 -48.02
CA ALA A 529 -78.64 -48.04 -48.03
C ALA A 529 -78.53 -49.57 -47.83
N GLY A 530 -77.32 -50.14 -47.88
CA GLY A 530 -77.06 -51.57 -47.69
C GLY A 530 -77.51 -52.48 -48.84
N VAL A 531 -77.96 -51.91 -49.97
CA VAL A 531 -78.50 -52.66 -51.13
C VAL A 531 -77.92 -52.15 -52.46
N PRO A 532 -77.67 -53.05 -53.44
CA PRO A 532 -77.14 -52.66 -54.74
C PRO A 532 -78.19 -51.94 -55.61
N PRO A 533 -77.83 -50.83 -56.29
CA PRO A 533 -78.77 -50.10 -57.13
C PRO A 533 -79.12 -50.90 -58.40
N LEU A 534 -80.42 -50.97 -58.72
CA LEU A 534 -80.96 -51.78 -59.83
C LEU A 534 -80.76 -51.15 -61.22
N ALA A 535 -80.78 -49.81 -61.33
CA ALA A 535 -80.56 -49.09 -62.58
C ALA A 535 -80.06 -47.67 -62.31
N LEU A 536 -79.20 -47.15 -63.19
CA LEU A 536 -78.74 -45.76 -63.14
C LEU A 536 -79.47 -44.94 -64.20
N ILE A 537 -80.27 -43.95 -63.79
CA ILE A 537 -80.89 -43.02 -64.72
C ILE A 537 -79.90 -41.88 -64.97
N PRO A 538 -79.41 -41.69 -66.21
CA PRO A 538 -78.53 -40.58 -66.52
C PRO A 538 -79.30 -39.28 -66.37
N TYR A 539 -78.77 -38.37 -65.55
CA TYR A 539 -79.31 -37.02 -65.45
C TYR A 539 -79.10 -36.29 -66.78
N VAL A 540 -80.21 -35.93 -67.45
CA VAL A 540 -80.21 -35.11 -68.66
C VAL A 540 -80.57 -33.68 -68.25
N PRO A 541 -79.60 -32.74 -68.23
CA PRO A 541 -79.85 -31.37 -67.77
C PRO A 541 -80.79 -30.61 -68.71
N ASP A 542 -81.65 -29.77 -68.13
CA ASP A 542 -82.57 -28.91 -68.88
C ASP A 542 -81.82 -27.74 -69.56
N ALA A 543 -82.32 -27.28 -70.72
CA ALA A 543 -81.67 -26.23 -71.51
C ALA A 543 -81.53 -24.91 -70.74
N LYS A 544 -82.45 -24.60 -69.82
CA LYS A 544 -82.39 -23.43 -68.93
C LYS A 544 -81.31 -23.57 -67.85
N GLU A 545 -81.08 -24.76 -67.30
CA GLU A 545 -80.03 -25.01 -66.30
C GLU A 545 -78.62 -24.87 -66.90
N ILE A 546 -78.42 -25.36 -68.13
CA ILE A 546 -77.15 -25.25 -68.85
C ILE A 546 -76.75 -23.77 -69.04
N GLN A 547 -77.72 -22.90 -69.32
CA GLN A 547 -77.48 -21.47 -69.55
C GLN A 547 -77.12 -20.70 -68.27
N VAL A 548 -77.80 -20.99 -67.15
CA VAL A 548 -77.49 -20.39 -65.82
C VAL A 548 -76.11 -20.82 -65.34
N HIS A 549 -75.75 -22.10 -65.49
CA HIS A 549 -74.42 -22.60 -65.11
C HIS A 549 -73.30 -22.00 -65.98
N ARG A 550 -73.55 -21.72 -67.26
CA ARG A 550 -72.57 -21.07 -68.16
C ARG A 550 -72.32 -19.62 -67.78
N SER A 551 -73.37 -18.86 -67.48
CA SER A 551 -73.30 -17.47 -67.01
C SER A 551 -72.53 -17.33 -65.69
N ARG A 552 -72.83 -18.20 -64.70
CA ARG A 552 -72.15 -18.18 -63.39
C ARG A 552 -70.66 -18.52 -63.51
N ARG A 553 -70.31 -19.49 -64.36
CA ARG A 553 -68.90 -19.84 -64.66
C ARG A 553 -68.14 -18.72 -65.38
N TRP A 554 -68.81 -17.97 -66.26
CA TRP A 554 -68.20 -16.82 -66.94
C TRP A 554 -68.00 -15.64 -65.98
N LYS A 555 -68.98 -15.29 -65.16
CA LYS A 555 -68.85 -14.23 -64.14
C LYS A 555 -67.71 -14.54 -63.15
N MET A 556 -67.59 -15.79 -62.69
CA MET A 556 -66.47 -16.19 -61.81
C MET A 556 -65.10 -16.17 -62.51
N ARG A 557 -65.04 -16.52 -63.81
CA ARG A 557 -63.81 -16.37 -64.61
C ARG A 557 -63.36 -14.92 -64.70
N TRP A 558 -64.27 -13.99 -64.93
CA TRP A 558 -63.96 -12.56 -64.96
C TRP A 558 -63.52 -12.01 -63.60
N VAL A 559 -64.09 -12.50 -62.48
CA VAL A 559 -63.61 -12.17 -61.12
C VAL A 559 -62.19 -12.69 -60.89
N GLY A 560 -61.88 -13.92 -61.31
CA GLY A 560 -60.52 -14.47 -61.20
C GLY A 560 -59.48 -13.71 -62.02
N VAL A 561 -59.83 -13.28 -63.25
CA VAL A 561 -58.98 -12.43 -64.08
C VAL A 561 -58.77 -11.05 -63.44
N GLY A 562 -59.83 -10.44 -62.89
CA GLY A 562 -59.73 -9.16 -62.17
C GLY A 562 -58.78 -9.23 -60.97
N ALA A 563 -58.86 -10.29 -60.16
CA ALA A 563 -57.95 -10.49 -59.03
C ALA A 563 -56.48 -10.66 -59.46
N ALA A 564 -56.23 -11.37 -60.57
CA ALA A 564 -54.89 -11.53 -61.11
C ALA A 564 -54.29 -10.20 -61.62
N VAL A 565 -55.11 -9.34 -62.24
CA VAL A 565 -54.68 -8.01 -62.69
C VAL A 565 -54.35 -7.10 -61.50
N VAL A 566 -55.17 -7.10 -60.44
CA VAL A 566 -54.91 -6.32 -59.22
C VAL A 566 -53.60 -6.76 -58.54
N LEU A 567 -53.34 -8.08 -58.46
CA LEU A 567 -52.07 -8.60 -57.94
C LEU A 567 -50.86 -8.16 -58.79
N LEU A 568 -51.01 -8.14 -60.12
CA LEU A 568 -49.98 -7.66 -61.04
C LEU A 568 -49.67 -6.16 -60.85
N VAL A 569 -50.71 -5.34 -60.67
CA VAL A 569 -50.56 -3.89 -60.44
C VAL A 569 -49.94 -3.60 -59.07
N LEU A 570 -50.32 -4.33 -58.03
CA LEU A 570 -49.69 -4.21 -56.71
C LEU A 570 -48.21 -4.62 -56.73
N GLY A 571 -47.86 -5.66 -57.49
CA GLY A 571 -46.47 -6.06 -57.72
C GLY A 571 -45.65 -4.97 -58.43
N HIS A 572 -46.24 -4.32 -59.43
CA HIS A 572 -45.61 -3.23 -60.20
C HIS A 572 -45.28 -2.00 -59.34
N LEU A 573 -46.20 -1.59 -58.47
CA LEU A 573 -46.07 -0.35 -57.69
C LEU A 573 -45.12 -0.48 -56.49
N PHE A 574 -45.01 -1.67 -55.88
CA PHE A 574 -44.36 -1.83 -54.57
C PHE A 574 -43.07 -2.68 -54.55
N TRP A 575 -42.74 -3.37 -55.65
CA TRP A 575 -41.57 -4.26 -55.67
C TRP A 575 -40.52 -3.86 -56.70
N TYR A 576 -40.89 -3.87 -57.98
CA TYR A 576 -40.07 -3.41 -59.09
C TYR A 576 -40.99 -2.93 -60.22
N PRO A 577 -40.64 -1.87 -60.96
CA PRO A 577 -41.32 -1.54 -62.20
C PRO A 577 -41.33 -2.78 -63.12
N LEU A 578 -42.45 -3.04 -63.79
CA LEU A 578 -42.63 -4.24 -64.62
C LEU A 578 -41.62 -4.24 -65.76
N ASP A 579 -41.25 -3.05 -66.20
CA ASP A 579 -40.17 -2.67 -67.07
C ASP A 579 -38.81 -3.24 -66.60
N VAL A 580 -38.44 -3.13 -65.32
CA VAL A 580 -37.17 -3.71 -64.82
C VAL A 580 -37.20 -5.24 -64.81
N VAL A 581 -38.33 -5.84 -64.43
CA VAL A 581 -38.50 -7.30 -64.44
C VAL A 581 -38.52 -7.85 -65.87
N TRP A 582 -39.14 -7.12 -66.80
CA TRP A 582 -39.20 -7.43 -68.22
C TRP A 582 -37.80 -7.35 -68.87
N TYR A 583 -37.04 -6.30 -68.58
CA TYR A 583 -35.64 -6.19 -69.03
C TYR A 583 -34.74 -7.27 -68.43
N ALA A 584 -34.92 -7.63 -67.16
CA ALA A 584 -34.18 -8.73 -66.54
C ALA A 584 -34.52 -10.10 -67.16
N ALA A 585 -35.79 -10.31 -67.54
CA ALA A 585 -36.23 -11.53 -68.22
C ALA A 585 -35.72 -11.59 -69.68
N LEU A 586 -35.77 -10.48 -70.41
CA LEU A 586 -35.21 -10.33 -71.78
C LEU A 586 -33.71 -10.61 -71.81
N ARG A 587 -32.97 -10.08 -70.82
CA ARG A 587 -31.53 -10.33 -70.67
C ARG A 587 -31.21 -11.80 -70.40
N LYS A 588 -32.08 -12.50 -69.67
CA LYS A 588 -31.93 -13.94 -69.38
C LYS A 588 -32.34 -14.84 -70.55
N LEU A 589 -33.21 -14.33 -71.44
CA LEU A 589 -33.65 -14.98 -72.68
C LEU A 589 -32.80 -14.59 -73.90
N GLY A 590 -31.76 -13.76 -73.72
CA GLY A 590 -30.79 -13.41 -74.76
C GLY A 590 -31.32 -12.50 -75.86
N LEU A 591 -32.40 -11.76 -75.61
CA LEU A 591 -33.07 -10.94 -76.63
C LEU A 591 -32.75 -9.43 -76.57
N THR A 592 -31.85 -8.99 -75.68
CA THR A 592 -31.16 -7.69 -75.70
C THR A 592 -29.88 -7.73 -74.89
#